data_AF-A0A7Y7P9Z1-F1
#
_entry.id   AF-A0A7Y7P9Z1-F1
#
_cell.length_a   1.000
_cell.length_b   1.000
_cell.length_c   1.000
_cell.angle_alpha   90.00
_cell.angle_beta   90.00
_cell.angle_gamma   90.00
#
_symmetry.space_group_name_H-M   'P 1'
#
loop_
_entity.id
_entity.type
_entity.pdbx_description
1 polymer ?
#
loop_
_entity_poly.entity_id
_entity_poly.type
_entity_poly.pdbx_seq_one_letter_code
_entity_poly.pdbx_strand_id
1 'polypeptide(L)'
;MKKLNVLLAYIFLAGMIACESPVTFTEPQPPDTGNLAKIPDRLAGKYYSLADNSLLTISDNLLVRTYDFDNKMHINDLDSNMRLSGDTLVDLKSHERTIVIRVGDTLVNHIHATDTVFQLNKDNVLRKFKGYYFLNKRMNDESWEVKKISISRGQITIGSISSKFDLEKLQEITETSKDTVPPHKFTVTKKQFRKFIRRDGFSENEIFIRQ
;
A
#
# COMPACT_ATOMS: atom_id res chain seq x y z
N MET A 1 56.95 -17.56 8.48
CA MET A 1 56.28 -17.16 7.23
C MET A 1 54.81 -17.55 7.32
N LYS A 2 53.93 -16.54 7.19
CA LYS A 2 52.50 -16.57 6.81
C LYS A 2 51.69 -17.85 7.10
N LYS A 3 50.72 -17.76 8.01
CA LYS A 3 49.32 -18.14 7.72
C LYS A 3 48.38 -17.17 8.44
N LEU A 4 47.76 -16.31 7.63
CA LEU A 4 46.78 -15.30 7.98
C LEU A 4 45.42 -16.01 8.08
N ASN A 5 44.93 -16.25 9.30
CA ASN A 5 43.58 -16.77 9.50
C ASN A 5 42.59 -15.60 9.44
N VAL A 6 42.18 -15.24 8.22
CA VAL A 6 41.00 -14.38 8.01
C VAL A 6 39.78 -15.27 8.16
N LEU A 7 39.17 -15.26 9.34
CA LEU A 7 37.84 -15.80 9.52
C LEU A 7 36.88 -14.84 8.79
N LEU A 8 36.45 -15.23 7.59
CA LEU A 8 35.42 -14.55 6.82
C LEU A 8 34.12 -14.55 7.63
N ALA A 9 33.80 -13.38 8.20
CA ALA A 9 32.48 -13.08 8.72
C ALA A 9 31.49 -13.10 7.55
N TYR A 10 30.76 -14.20 7.39
CA TYR A 10 29.54 -14.21 6.57
C TYR A 10 28.47 -13.42 7.34
N ILE A 11 28.45 -12.10 7.14
CA ILE A 11 27.29 -11.27 7.43
C ILE A 11 26.23 -11.69 6.40
N PHE A 12 25.37 -12.62 6.79
CA PHE A 12 24.13 -12.88 6.07
C PHE A 12 23.24 -11.66 6.31
N LEU A 13 23.44 -10.63 5.49
CA LEU A 13 22.56 -9.47 5.42
C LEU A 13 21.25 -9.99 4.82
N ALA A 14 20.39 -10.53 5.68
CA ALA A 14 19.00 -10.76 5.36
C ALA A 14 18.39 -9.38 5.14
N GLY A 15 18.52 -8.87 3.91
CA GLY A 15 17.90 -7.64 3.48
C GLY A 15 16.42 -7.76 3.78
N MET A 16 15.92 -6.84 4.60
CA MET A 16 14.49 -6.64 4.74
C MET A 16 13.96 -6.35 3.33
N ILE A 17 13.30 -7.34 2.73
CA ILE A 17 12.54 -7.13 1.51
C ILE A 17 11.35 -6.29 1.97
N ALA A 18 11.56 -4.97 2.00
CA ALA A 18 10.47 -4.03 2.05
C ALA A 18 9.53 -4.42 0.90
N CYS A 19 8.23 -4.48 1.18
CA CYS A 19 7.20 -4.70 0.19
C CYS A 19 7.14 -3.45 -0.71
N GLU A 20 8.16 -3.27 -1.55
CA GLU A 20 8.25 -2.19 -2.51
C GLU A 20 7.26 -2.49 -3.64
N SER A 21 6.55 -1.46 -4.10
CA SER A 21 5.64 -1.61 -5.23
C SER A 21 6.39 -2.29 -6.39
N PRO A 22 5.89 -3.41 -6.95
CA PRO A 22 6.59 -4.15 -7.99
C PRO A 22 6.77 -3.31 -9.26
N VAL A 23 6.03 -2.20 -9.37
CA VAL A 23 6.07 -1.26 -10.49
C VAL A 23 6.27 0.16 -9.99
N THR A 24 7.23 0.86 -10.59
CA THR A 24 7.47 2.29 -10.38
C THR A 24 7.59 3.03 -11.71
N PHE A 25 7.41 4.35 -11.68
CA PHE A 25 7.61 5.23 -12.82
C PHE A 25 8.77 6.20 -12.59
N THR A 26 9.43 6.62 -13.67
CA THR A 26 10.53 7.59 -13.60
C THR A 26 10.07 9.01 -13.28
N GLU A 27 8.80 9.30 -13.48
CA GLU A 27 8.18 10.59 -13.18
C GLU A 27 6.72 10.39 -12.70
N PRO A 28 6.11 11.40 -12.04
CA PRO A 28 4.70 11.31 -11.67
C PRO A 28 3.82 11.13 -12.91
N GLN A 29 2.79 10.33 -12.77
CA GLN A 29 1.87 9.96 -13.82
C GLN A 29 0.51 10.69 -13.70
N PRO A 30 -0.14 11.00 -14.83
CA PRO A 30 0.43 10.93 -16.19
C PRO A 30 1.51 12.00 -16.41
N PRO A 31 2.47 11.79 -17.32
CA PRO A 31 3.43 12.83 -17.73
C PRO A 31 2.72 14.04 -18.36
N ASP A 32 3.43 15.16 -18.43
CA ASP A 32 2.95 16.42 -19.01
C ASP A 32 1.59 16.87 -18.45
N THR A 33 1.39 16.70 -17.14
CA THR A 33 0.11 17.01 -16.47
C THR A 33 0.38 17.80 -15.19
N GLY A 34 -0.34 18.89 -15.00
CA GLY A 34 -0.21 19.73 -13.81
C GLY A 34 -0.64 19.02 -12.53
N ASN A 35 0.06 19.32 -11.44
CA ASN A 35 -0.29 18.85 -10.10
C ASN A 35 -1.46 19.66 -9.54
N LEU A 36 -2.35 19.01 -8.80
CA LEU A 36 -3.41 19.67 -8.05
C LEU A 36 -2.85 20.19 -6.73
N ALA A 37 -3.26 21.41 -6.36
CA ALA A 37 -2.87 22.04 -5.09
C ALA A 37 -3.60 21.45 -3.88
N LYS A 38 -4.79 20.88 -4.09
CA LYS A 38 -5.57 20.17 -3.07
C LYS A 38 -6.30 18.97 -3.66
N ILE A 39 -6.67 18.03 -2.80
CA ILE A 39 -7.60 16.96 -3.12
C ILE A 39 -8.99 17.59 -3.39
N PRO A 40 -9.64 17.27 -4.52
CA PRO A 40 -10.92 17.90 -4.85
C PRO A 40 -12.05 17.50 -3.91
N ASP A 41 -12.90 18.46 -3.57
CA ASP A 41 -14.03 18.31 -2.63
C ASP A 41 -14.98 17.17 -2.99
N ARG A 42 -15.08 16.82 -4.28
CA ARG A 42 -15.86 15.65 -4.74
C ARG A 42 -15.35 14.30 -4.23
N LEU A 43 -14.06 14.22 -3.85
CA LEU A 43 -13.48 13.04 -3.21
C LEU A 43 -13.53 13.15 -1.69
N ALA A 44 -13.61 14.35 -1.12
CA ALA A 44 -13.58 14.56 0.32
C ALA A 44 -14.76 13.88 1.03
N GLY A 45 -14.50 13.32 2.20
CA GLY A 45 -15.50 12.63 3.01
C GLY A 45 -14.97 11.37 3.67
N LYS A 46 -15.91 10.61 4.24
CA LYS A 46 -15.67 9.33 4.92
C LYS A 46 -16.30 8.20 4.11
N TYR A 47 -15.55 7.12 3.93
CA TYR A 47 -15.95 5.98 3.14
C TYR A 47 -15.62 4.69 3.87
N TYR A 48 -16.57 3.77 3.91
CA TYR A 48 -16.46 2.50 4.59
C TYR A 48 -16.04 1.38 3.63
N SER A 49 -15.07 0.56 4.04
CA SER A 49 -14.68 -0.65 3.31
C SER A 49 -15.47 -1.84 3.86
N LEU A 50 -16.21 -2.52 2.99
CA LEU A 50 -16.91 -3.77 3.35
C LEU A 50 -15.96 -4.97 3.45
N ALA A 51 -14.75 -4.87 2.88
CA ALA A 51 -13.80 -5.98 2.83
C ALA A 51 -13.10 -6.21 4.18
N ASP A 52 -12.80 -5.12 4.90
CA ASP A 52 -12.01 -5.15 6.13
C ASP A 52 -12.56 -4.23 7.23
N ASN A 53 -13.78 -3.71 7.06
CA ASN A 53 -14.48 -2.83 8.02
C ASN A 53 -13.75 -1.52 8.37
N SER A 54 -12.74 -1.16 7.59
CA SER A 54 -11.97 0.07 7.80
C SER A 54 -12.70 1.31 7.27
N LEU A 55 -12.32 2.47 7.81
CA LEU A 55 -12.81 3.78 7.41
C LEU A 55 -11.73 4.56 6.66
N LEU A 56 -11.97 4.86 5.38
CA LEU A 56 -11.16 5.79 4.60
C LEU A 56 -11.69 7.21 4.80
N THR A 57 -10.86 8.10 5.34
CA THR A 57 -11.13 9.54 5.46
C THR A 57 -10.28 10.32 4.46
N ILE A 58 -10.93 11.14 3.65
CA ILE A 58 -10.30 11.98 2.63
C ILE A 58 -10.55 13.45 2.98
N SER A 59 -9.47 14.19 3.25
CA SER A 59 -9.45 15.64 3.49
C SER A 59 -8.76 16.38 2.33
N ASP A 60 -8.50 17.68 2.50
CA ASP A 60 -7.89 18.54 1.46
C ASP A 60 -6.48 18.11 1.05
N ASN A 61 -5.73 17.45 1.94
CA ASN A 61 -4.35 17.05 1.68
C ASN A 61 -4.00 15.64 2.19
N LEU A 62 -4.95 14.88 2.75
CA LEU A 62 -4.65 13.61 3.41
C LEU A 62 -5.73 12.57 3.13
N LEU A 63 -5.30 11.36 2.80
CA LEU A 63 -6.10 10.13 2.78
C LEU A 63 -5.59 9.25 3.92
N VAL A 64 -6.46 8.95 4.86
CA VAL A 64 -6.16 8.14 6.04
C VAL A 64 -7.10 6.96 6.09
N ARG A 65 -6.60 5.78 6.45
CA ARG A 65 -7.40 4.60 6.73
C ARG A 65 -7.34 4.27 8.20
N THR A 66 -8.49 4.17 8.84
CA THR A 66 -8.60 3.79 10.25
C THR A 66 -9.24 2.41 10.37
N TYR A 67 -8.61 1.56 11.15
CA TYR A 67 -9.08 0.25 11.55
C TYR A 67 -9.50 0.33 13.01
N ASP A 68 -10.74 -0.04 13.28
CA ASP A 68 -11.32 0.03 14.62
C ASP A 68 -12.22 -1.20 14.81
N PHE A 69 -11.68 -2.25 15.42
CA PHE A 69 -12.37 -3.52 15.57
C PHE A 69 -11.84 -4.35 16.73
N ASP A 70 -12.69 -5.26 17.21
CA ASP A 70 -12.28 -6.27 18.19
C ASP A 70 -11.75 -7.51 17.48
N ASN A 71 -10.47 -7.81 17.67
CA ASN A 71 -9.91 -9.10 17.32
C ASN A 71 -10.27 -10.12 18.40
N LYS A 72 -10.82 -11.27 17.98
CA LYS A 72 -11.28 -12.33 18.88
C LYS A 72 -10.56 -13.62 18.54
N MET A 73 -10.01 -14.27 19.57
CA MET A 73 -9.27 -15.52 19.44
C MET A 73 -9.69 -16.47 20.56
N HIS A 74 -9.99 -17.71 20.23
CA HIS A 74 -10.24 -18.72 21.25
C HIS A 74 -8.92 -19.12 21.93
N ILE A 75 -8.95 -19.35 23.25
CA ILE A 75 -7.72 -19.61 24.02
C ILE A 75 -6.93 -20.83 23.54
N ASN A 76 -7.61 -21.83 22.97
CA ASN A 76 -6.98 -23.02 22.41
C ASN A 76 -6.35 -22.80 21.03
N ASP A 77 -6.63 -21.66 20.39
CA ASP A 77 -6.04 -21.28 19.10
C ASP A 77 -4.74 -20.47 19.28
N LEU A 78 -4.28 -20.29 20.53
CA LEU A 78 -3.01 -19.66 20.81
C LEU A 78 -1.87 -20.46 20.17
N ASP A 79 -1.08 -19.77 19.35
CA ASP A 79 0.16 -20.32 18.81
C ASP A 79 1.08 -20.76 19.96
N SER A 80 1.88 -21.81 19.74
CA SER A 80 2.98 -22.22 20.61
C SER A 80 3.93 -21.09 21.03
N ASN A 81 4.03 -20.04 20.21
CA ASN A 81 4.85 -18.85 20.46
C ASN A 81 4.13 -17.79 21.30
N MET A 82 2.89 -18.03 21.72
CA MET A 82 2.12 -17.09 22.52
C MET A 82 1.99 -17.58 23.96
N ARG A 83 2.18 -16.66 24.91
CA ARG A 83 1.97 -16.94 26.33
C ARG A 83 1.01 -15.94 26.93
N LEU A 84 -0.11 -16.44 27.45
CA LEU A 84 -1.04 -15.64 28.25
C LEU A 84 -0.54 -15.58 29.70
N SER A 85 -0.44 -14.37 30.25
CA SER A 85 -0.09 -14.11 31.64
C SER A 85 -1.00 -13.04 32.20
N GLY A 86 -2.03 -13.46 32.95
CA GLY A 86 -3.07 -12.54 33.43
C GLY A 86 -3.91 -12.01 32.28
N ASP A 87 -3.93 -10.68 32.11
CA ASP A 87 -4.60 -9.94 31.04
C ASP A 87 -3.68 -9.63 29.85
N THR A 88 -2.46 -10.16 29.86
CA THR A 88 -1.45 -9.83 28.87
C THR A 88 -1.09 -11.06 28.05
N LEU A 89 -1.24 -10.98 26.73
CA LEU A 89 -0.73 -11.95 25.78
C LEU A 89 0.65 -11.50 25.31
N VAL A 90 1.64 -12.40 25.38
CA VAL A 90 3.03 -12.12 25.00
C VAL A 90 3.44 -13.03 23.85
N ASP A 91 3.88 -12.44 22.75
CA ASP A 91 4.58 -13.16 21.69
C ASP A 91 6.03 -13.41 22.15
N LEU A 92 6.41 -14.67 22.27
CA LEU A 92 7.72 -15.09 22.80
C LEU A 92 8.87 -14.84 21.82
N LYS A 93 8.58 -14.60 20.54
CA LYS A 93 9.58 -14.34 19.49
C LYS A 93 9.81 -12.84 19.34
N SER A 94 8.76 -12.06 19.15
CA SER A 94 8.85 -10.60 19.00
C SER A 94 8.95 -9.86 20.33
N HIS A 95 8.58 -10.52 21.45
CA HIS A 95 8.43 -9.93 22.78
C HIS A 95 7.31 -8.87 22.86
N GLU A 96 6.47 -8.78 21.83
CA GLU A 96 5.31 -7.90 21.82
C GLU A 96 4.30 -8.32 22.89
N ARG A 97 3.67 -7.32 23.51
CA ARG A 97 2.70 -7.51 24.59
C ARG A 97 1.40 -6.87 24.19
N THR A 98 0.33 -7.65 24.25
CA THR A 98 -1.02 -7.24 23.90
C THR A 98 -1.92 -7.40 25.11
N ILE A 99 -2.61 -6.33 25.51
CA ILE A 99 -3.63 -6.40 26.56
C ILE A 99 -4.87 -7.06 25.96
N VAL A 100 -5.41 -8.05 26.65
CA VAL A 100 -6.60 -8.80 26.24
C VAL A 100 -7.64 -8.84 27.36
N ILE A 101 -8.91 -8.79 26.97
CA ILE A 101 -10.03 -9.04 27.85
C ILE A 101 -10.47 -10.49 27.63
N ARG A 102 -10.59 -11.25 28.72
CA ARG A 102 -11.12 -12.61 28.65
C ARG A 102 -12.64 -12.61 28.81
N VAL A 103 -13.33 -13.17 27.81
CA VAL A 103 -14.78 -13.37 27.80
C VAL A 103 -15.04 -14.86 27.61
N GLY A 104 -15.18 -15.59 28.72
CA GLY A 104 -15.28 -17.06 28.70
C GLY A 104 -13.98 -17.72 28.22
N ASP A 105 -14.07 -18.44 27.10
CA ASP A 105 -12.96 -19.10 26.40
C ASP A 105 -12.32 -18.22 25.31
N THR A 106 -12.85 -17.01 25.10
CA THR A 106 -12.41 -16.08 24.07
C THR A 106 -11.56 -14.98 24.68
N LEU A 107 -10.42 -14.69 24.05
CA LEU A 107 -9.60 -13.52 24.29
C LEU A 107 -9.98 -12.43 23.27
N VAL A 108 -10.22 -11.22 23.76
CA VAL A 108 -10.61 -10.07 22.96
C VAL A 108 -9.53 -9.00 23.08
N ASN A 109 -9.00 -8.55 21.94
CA ASN A 109 -8.11 -7.40 21.84
C ASN A 109 -8.78 -6.33 20.99
N HIS A 110 -8.89 -5.11 21.52
CA HIS A 110 -9.40 -3.98 20.75
C HIS A 110 -8.27 -3.36 19.93
N ILE A 111 -8.42 -3.35 18.60
CA ILE A 111 -7.46 -2.80 17.67
C ILE A 111 -7.97 -1.45 17.19
N HIS A 112 -7.22 -0.40 17.50
CA HIS A 112 -7.37 0.92 16.90
C HIS A 112 -6.06 1.30 16.21
N ALA A 113 -6.06 1.32 14.88
CA ALA A 113 -4.88 1.64 14.08
C ALA A 113 -5.23 2.62 12.97
N THR A 114 -4.30 3.52 12.66
CA THR A 114 -4.49 4.54 11.63
C THR A 114 -3.29 4.55 10.70
N ASP A 115 -3.54 4.34 9.40
CA ASP A 115 -2.53 4.32 8.35
C ASP A 115 -2.71 5.48 7.37
N THR A 116 -1.61 6.07 6.94
CA THR A 116 -1.61 7.14 5.94
C THR A 116 -1.54 6.54 4.54
N VAL A 117 -2.67 6.55 3.84
CA VAL A 117 -2.76 6.07 2.45
C VAL A 117 -2.03 7.03 1.50
N PHE A 118 -2.23 8.34 1.68
CA PHE A 118 -1.59 9.38 0.86
C PHE A 118 -1.60 10.73 1.54
N GLN A 119 -0.49 11.45 1.49
CA GLN A 119 -0.41 12.84 1.95
C GLN A 119 0.09 13.71 0.80
N LEU A 120 -0.74 14.63 0.33
CA LEU A 120 -0.38 15.62 -0.69
C LEU A 120 0.62 16.63 -0.11
N ASN A 121 1.82 16.69 -0.68
CA ASN A 121 2.88 17.59 -0.26
C ASN A 121 3.88 17.82 -1.41
N LYS A 122 5.08 18.31 -1.11
CA LYS A 122 6.13 18.56 -2.13
C LYS A 122 6.66 17.28 -2.78
N ASP A 123 6.62 16.16 -2.06
CA ASP A 123 7.19 14.88 -2.47
C ASP A 123 6.13 14.00 -3.13
N ASN A 124 4.86 14.12 -2.71
CA ASN A 124 3.74 13.34 -3.19
C ASN A 124 2.73 14.24 -3.89
N VAL A 125 2.43 13.96 -5.16
CA VAL A 125 1.63 14.85 -6.01
C VAL A 125 0.38 14.19 -6.54
N LEU A 126 -0.70 14.95 -6.61
CA LEU A 126 -1.97 14.51 -7.15
C LEU A 126 -2.15 15.03 -8.58
N ARG A 127 -2.46 14.14 -9.53
CA ARG A 127 -2.75 14.53 -10.93
C ARG A 127 -4.14 14.09 -11.34
N LYS A 128 -4.80 14.85 -12.22
CA LYS A 128 -6.13 14.51 -12.79
C LYS A 128 -6.00 14.21 -14.27
N PHE A 129 -6.59 13.10 -14.72
CA PHE A 129 -6.60 12.76 -16.14
C PHE A 129 -7.76 11.84 -16.51
N LYS A 130 -8.48 12.20 -17.58
CA LYS A 130 -9.59 11.43 -18.17
C LYS A 130 -10.63 10.97 -17.14
N GLY A 131 -10.97 11.84 -16.19
CA GLY A 131 -11.99 11.57 -15.15
C GLY A 131 -11.43 10.97 -13.86
N TYR A 132 -10.25 10.37 -13.91
CA TYR A 132 -9.54 9.76 -12.79
C TYR A 132 -8.59 10.72 -12.09
N TYR A 133 -8.18 10.32 -10.88
CA TYR A 133 -7.08 10.93 -10.15
C TYR A 133 -5.96 9.93 -9.95
N PHE A 134 -4.73 10.43 -9.87
CA PHE A 134 -3.53 9.62 -9.73
C PHE A 134 -2.76 10.13 -8.52
N LEU A 135 -2.66 9.27 -7.51
CA LEU A 135 -1.82 9.48 -6.33
C LEU A 135 -0.41 9.10 -6.73
N ASN A 136 0.50 10.08 -6.80
CA ASN A 136 1.90 9.83 -7.11
C ASN A 136 2.72 9.98 -5.84
N LYS A 137 3.17 8.85 -5.29
CA LYS A 137 4.00 8.81 -4.10
C LYS A 137 5.46 8.64 -4.51
N ARG A 138 6.33 9.55 -4.08
CA ARG A 138 7.76 9.42 -4.35
C ARG A 138 8.35 8.34 -3.45
N MET A 139 8.98 7.35 -4.05
CA MET A 139 9.67 6.26 -3.34
C MET A 139 11.15 6.62 -3.11
N ASN A 140 11.77 7.20 -4.12
CA ASN A 140 13.12 7.77 -4.08
C ASN A 140 13.25 8.85 -5.17
N ASP A 141 14.45 9.39 -5.38
CA ASP A 141 14.68 10.51 -6.29
C ASP A 141 14.26 10.25 -7.74
N GLU A 142 14.17 8.98 -8.14
CA GLU A 142 13.91 8.61 -9.53
C GLU A 142 12.71 7.66 -9.69
N SER A 143 12.02 7.29 -8.60
CA SER A 143 10.96 6.28 -8.63
C SER A 143 9.68 6.76 -7.95
N TRP A 144 8.57 6.58 -8.65
CA TRP A 144 7.23 6.97 -8.21
C TRP A 144 6.28 5.76 -8.21
N GLU A 145 5.63 5.52 -7.07
CA GLU A 145 4.46 4.65 -6.98
C GLU A 145 3.22 5.43 -7.44
N VAL A 146 2.34 4.77 -8.19
CA VAL A 146 1.12 5.40 -8.72
C VAL A 146 -0.10 4.55 -8.37
N LYS A 147 -1.09 5.17 -7.71
CA LYS A 147 -2.43 4.59 -7.52
C LYS A 147 -3.48 5.40 -8.27
N LYS A 148 -4.51 4.73 -8.79
CA LYS A 148 -5.62 5.34 -9.54
C LYS A 148 -6.85 5.45 -8.64
N ILE A 149 -7.39 6.65 -8.47
CA ILE A 149 -8.69 6.87 -7.83
C ILE A 149 -9.75 7.12 -8.90
N SER A 150 -10.86 6.39 -8.80
CA SER A 150 -12.12 6.70 -9.47
C SER A 150 -13.23 6.95 -8.44
N ILE A 151 -14.22 7.73 -8.84
CA ILE A 151 -15.45 7.95 -8.06
C ILE A 151 -16.66 7.73 -8.94
N SER A 152 -17.63 6.96 -8.45
CA SER A 152 -18.91 6.72 -9.13
C SER A 152 -20.01 6.52 -8.10
N ARG A 153 -21.12 7.27 -8.18
CA ARG A 153 -22.30 7.09 -7.31
C ARG A 153 -21.98 7.00 -5.80
N GLY A 154 -21.07 7.83 -5.31
CA GLY A 154 -20.65 7.82 -3.90
C GLY A 154 -19.71 6.68 -3.51
N GLN A 155 -19.21 5.91 -4.47
CA GLN A 155 -18.21 4.87 -4.27
C GLN A 155 -16.84 5.37 -4.73
N ILE A 156 -15.83 5.21 -3.88
CA ILE A 156 -14.42 5.41 -4.21
C ILE A 156 -13.82 4.05 -4.55
N THR A 157 -13.06 4.00 -5.64
CA THR A 157 -12.21 2.85 -5.96
C THR A 157 -10.77 3.30 -6.05
N ILE A 158 -9.89 2.67 -5.29
CA ILE A 158 -8.44 2.87 -5.34
C ILE A 158 -7.83 1.64 -6.00
N GLY A 159 -7.29 1.83 -7.21
CA GLY A 159 -6.62 0.79 -7.98
C GLY A 159 -5.09 0.88 -7.87
N SER A 160 -4.44 -0.25 -7.71
CA SER A 160 -2.97 -0.41 -7.64
C SER A 160 -2.43 -1.21 -8.84
N ILE A 161 -1.12 -1.12 -9.08
CA ILE A 161 -0.40 -1.87 -10.12
C ILE A 161 0.43 -2.95 -9.43
N SER A 162 -0.15 -4.14 -9.29
CA SER A 162 0.41 -5.21 -8.46
C SER A 162 0.28 -6.58 -9.12
N SER A 163 -0.70 -6.76 -10.02
CA SER A 163 -0.86 -8.02 -10.72
C SER A 163 0.22 -8.22 -11.78
N LYS A 164 0.62 -9.47 -11.98
CA LYS A 164 1.48 -9.87 -13.10
C LYS A 164 0.90 -9.39 -14.45
N PHE A 165 -0.42 -9.41 -14.59
CA PHE A 165 -1.10 -8.94 -15.79
C PHE A 165 -0.94 -7.44 -16.03
N ASP A 166 -0.93 -6.62 -14.98
CA ASP A 166 -0.72 -5.18 -15.13
C ASP A 166 0.71 -4.85 -15.53
N LEU A 167 1.67 -5.60 -14.98
CA LEU A 167 3.07 -5.52 -15.41
C LEU A 167 3.23 -5.91 -16.88
N GLU A 168 2.63 -7.02 -17.33
CA GLU A 168 2.67 -7.45 -18.72
C GLU A 168 2.04 -6.43 -19.67
N LYS A 169 0.92 -5.79 -19.28
CA LYS A 169 0.31 -4.68 -20.05
C LYS A 169 1.26 -3.50 -20.18
N LEU A 170 1.99 -3.14 -19.12
CA LEU A 170 2.98 -2.06 -19.18
C LEU A 170 4.11 -2.42 -20.14
N GLN A 171 4.72 -3.60 -19.97
CA GLN A 171 5.81 -4.08 -20.84
C GLN A 171 5.41 -4.08 -22.33
N GLU A 172 4.19 -4.53 -22.66
CA GLU A 172 3.67 -4.50 -24.04
C GLU A 172 3.49 -3.07 -24.56
N ILE A 173 3.07 -2.13 -23.71
CA ILE A 173 2.82 -0.74 -24.09
C ILE A 173 4.12 0.05 -24.24
N THR A 174 5.14 -0.29 -23.45
CA THR A 174 6.44 0.39 -23.41
C THR A 174 7.50 -0.29 -24.26
N GLU A 175 7.17 -1.42 -24.89
CA GLU A 175 8.10 -2.23 -25.69
C GLU A 175 9.36 -2.63 -24.88
N THR A 176 9.20 -2.81 -23.56
CA THR A 176 10.29 -3.12 -22.64
C THR A 176 10.43 -4.63 -22.47
N SER A 177 11.68 -5.12 -22.45
CA SER A 177 11.99 -6.55 -22.28
C SER A 177 11.54 -7.08 -20.91
N LYS A 178 11.17 -8.38 -20.87
CA LYS A 178 10.66 -9.09 -19.69
C LYS A 178 11.73 -9.36 -18.62
N ASP A 179 13.00 -9.06 -18.89
CA ASP A 179 14.15 -9.57 -18.13
C ASP A 179 14.69 -8.59 -17.08
N THR A 180 13.80 -7.83 -16.42
CA THR A 180 14.17 -6.88 -15.36
C THR A 180 13.86 -7.46 -13.98
N VAL A 181 14.75 -7.23 -13.01
CA VAL A 181 14.50 -7.58 -11.61
C VAL A 181 13.61 -6.49 -10.98
N PRO A 182 12.59 -6.83 -10.16
CA PRO A 182 11.78 -5.85 -9.45
C PRO A 182 12.60 -4.89 -8.56
N PRO A 183 12.14 -3.65 -8.33
CA PRO A 183 10.94 -3.04 -8.90
C PRO A 183 11.11 -2.68 -10.38
N HIS A 184 10.11 -2.98 -11.20
CA HIS A 184 10.12 -2.66 -12.63
C HIS A 184 9.85 -1.17 -12.83
N LYS A 185 10.87 -0.44 -13.27
CA LYS A 185 10.82 1.01 -13.48
C LYS A 185 10.48 1.36 -14.92
N PHE A 186 9.42 2.14 -15.14
CA PHE A 186 8.94 2.51 -16.47
C PHE A 186 9.00 4.01 -16.73
N THR A 187 9.49 4.38 -17.92
CA THR A 187 9.25 5.71 -18.51
C THR A 187 8.16 5.54 -19.55
N VAL A 188 7.06 6.28 -19.41
CA VAL A 188 5.91 6.17 -20.33
C VAL A 188 5.51 7.54 -20.85
N THR A 189 5.12 7.61 -22.11
CA THR A 189 4.47 8.80 -22.66
C THR A 189 3.02 8.91 -22.18
N LYS A 190 2.45 10.12 -22.25
CA LYS A 190 1.03 10.35 -21.91
C LYS A 190 0.06 9.48 -22.73
N LYS A 191 0.44 9.14 -23.97
CA LYS A 191 -0.33 8.27 -24.87
C LYS A 191 -0.26 6.81 -24.41
N GLN A 192 0.91 6.34 -24.02
CA GLN A 192 1.12 5.00 -23.44
C GLN A 192 0.37 4.85 -22.12
N PHE A 193 0.50 5.81 -21.20
CA PHE A 193 -0.24 5.79 -19.93
C PHE A 193 -1.77 5.77 -20.15
N ARG A 194 -2.26 6.52 -21.15
CA ARG A 194 -3.68 6.44 -21.55
C ARG A 194 -4.08 5.05 -22.06
N LYS A 195 -3.22 4.40 -22.86
CA LYS A 195 -3.46 3.02 -23.34
C LYS A 195 -3.49 2.05 -22.15
N PHE A 196 -2.61 2.24 -21.18
CA PHE A 196 -2.54 1.43 -19.96
C PHE A 196 -3.81 1.54 -19.12
N ILE A 197 -4.29 2.76 -18.86
CA ILE A 197 -5.57 2.98 -18.15
C ILE A 197 -6.74 2.31 -18.88
N ARG A 198 -6.79 2.41 -20.22
CA ARG A 198 -7.88 1.83 -21.04
C ARG A 198 -7.89 0.30 -21.05
N ARG A 199 -6.74 -0.34 -20.78
CA ARG A 199 -6.60 -1.79 -20.66
C ARG A 199 -6.74 -2.26 -19.21
N ASP A 200 -7.34 -1.43 -18.36
CA ASP A 200 -7.52 -1.69 -16.94
C ASP A 200 -6.21 -2.07 -16.23
N GLY A 201 -5.18 -1.26 -16.42
CA GLY A 201 -3.85 -1.48 -15.84
C GLY A 201 -3.74 -1.30 -14.32
N PHE A 202 -4.83 -0.97 -13.64
CA PHE A 202 -4.88 -0.84 -12.19
C PHE A 202 -5.95 -1.79 -11.69
N SER A 203 -5.68 -3.10 -11.79
CA SER A 203 -6.70 -4.14 -11.68
C SER A 203 -6.95 -4.59 -10.24
N GLU A 204 -5.98 -4.43 -9.35
CA GLU A 204 -6.19 -4.66 -7.92
C GLU A 204 -6.88 -3.45 -7.31
N ASN A 205 -8.16 -3.63 -6.96
CA ASN A 205 -9.03 -2.54 -6.57
C ASN A 205 -9.50 -2.70 -5.13
N GLU A 206 -9.38 -1.61 -4.38
CA GLU A 206 -10.03 -1.44 -3.09
C GLU A 206 -11.25 -0.55 -3.25
N ILE A 207 -12.36 -0.94 -2.62
CA ILE A 207 -13.66 -0.32 -2.80
C ILE A 207 -14.15 0.24 -1.47
N PHE A 208 -14.54 1.52 -1.48
CA PHE A 208 -15.06 2.22 -0.31
C PHE A 208 -16.39 2.91 -0.65
N ILE A 209 -17.37 2.76 0.23
CA ILE A 209 -18.74 3.27 0.07
C ILE A 209 -18.94 4.47 0.99
N ARG A 210 -19.44 5.59 0.46
CA ARG A 210 -19.67 6.81 1.25
C ARG A 210 -20.64 6.54 2.41
N GLN A 211 -20.29 7.05 3.58
CA GLN A 211 -21.17 7.11 4.75
C GLN A 211 -22.10 8.33 4.68
#